data_AF-A0A5P6VS29-F1
#
_entry.id   AF-A0A5P6VS29-F1
#
_cell.length_a   1.000
_cell.length_b   1.000
_cell.length_c   1.000
_cell.angle_alpha   90.00
_cell.angle_beta   90.00
_cell.angle_gamma   90.00
#
_symmetry.space_group_name_H-M   'P 1'
#
loop_
_entity.id
_entity.type
_entity.pdbx_description
1 polymer ?
#
loop_
_entity_poly.entity_id
_entity_poly.type
_entity_poly.pdbx_seq_one_letter_code
_entity_poly.pdbx_strand_id
1 'polypeptide(L)' 'MKGKKYFRVLYMYDQMKAGKVVVTTDAINMFDVDRRTIQRDLNEIRCYLADRKVLDGTVTDMVVYDKSKGGYILKEVA' A
#
# COMPACT_ATOMS: atom_id res chain seq x y z
N MET A 1 1.32 15.59 -14.63
CA MET A 1 0.28 15.77 -13.59
C MET A 1 0.58 14.79 -12.48
N LYS A 2 0.90 15.28 -11.27
CA LYS A 2 1.13 14.38 -10.12
C LYS A 2 -0.11 13.50 -9.93
N GLY A 3 0.07 12.19 -9.80
CA GLY A 3 -1.07 11.28 -9.59
C GLY A 3 -1.91 11.77 -8.41
N LYS A 4 -3.25 11.83 -8.52
CA LYS A 4 -4.09 12.31 -7.40
C LYS A 4 -3.94 11.38 -6.19
N LYS A 5 -3.86 11.92 -4.97
CA LYS A 5 -3.64 11.15 -3.72
C LYS A 5 -4.49 9.88 -3.66
N TYR A 6 -5.81 10.02 -3.78
CA TYR A 6 -6.75 8.90 -3.65
C TYR A 6 -6.52 7.82 -4.70
N PHE A 7 -6.19 8.21 -5.93
CA PHE A 7 -5.88 7.26 -6.99
C PHE A 7 -4.62 6.45 -6.65
N ARG A 8 -3.54 7.09 -6.17
CA ARG A 8 -2.30 6.37 -5.82
C ARG A 8 -2.52 5.38 -4.68
N VAL A 9 -3.25 5.80 -3.65
CA VAL A 9 -3.59 4.98 -2.48
C VAL A 9 -4.38 3.74 -2.92
N LEU A 10 -5.47 3.93 -3.68
CA LEU A 10 -6.30 2.82 -4.15
C LEU A 10 -5.54 1.91 -5.12
N TYR A 11 -4.82 2.49 -6.08
CA TYR A 11 -4.02 1.72 -7.04
C TYR A 11 -3.00 0.82 -6.34
N MET A 12 -2.23 1.36 -5.38
CA MET A 12 -1.25 0.55 -4.65
C MET A 12 -1.92 -0.55 -3.82
N TYR A 13 -3.07 -0.26 -3.21
CA TYR A 13 -3.85 -1.26 -2.51
C TYR A 13 -4.34 -2.37 -3.45
N ASP A 14 -4.94 -2.04 -4.58
CA ASP A 14 -5.44 -3.01 -5.57
C ASP A 14 -4.32 -3.91 -6.10
N GLN A 15 -3.14 -3.33 -6.36
CA GLN A 15 -1.97 -4.09 -6.79
C GLN A 15 -1.53 -5.09 -5.73
N MET A 16 -1.43 -4.66 -4.47
CA MET A 16 -1.08 -5.56 -3.36
C MET A 16 -2.16 -6.61 -3.11
N LYS A 17 -3.45 -6.26 -3.26
CA LYS A 17 -4.58 -7.20 -3.10
C LYS A 17 -4.61 -8.24 -4.21
N ALA A 18 -4.14 -7.88 -5.41
CA ALA A 18 -3.89 -8.80 -6.52
C ALA A 18 -2.59 -9.64 -6.36
N GLY A 19 -1.92 -9.58 -5.20
CA GLY A 19 -0.70 -10.32 -4.91
C GLY A 19 0.58 -9.73 -5.52
N LYS A 20 0.51 -8.53 -6.11
CA LYS A 20 1.67 -7.87 -6.71
C LYS A 20 2.49 -7.13 -5.66
N VAL A 21 3.75 -6.87 -6.00
CA VAL A 21 4.69 -6.10 -5.18
C VAL A 21 4.63 -4.63 -5.61
N VAL A 22 4.48 -3.72 -4.65
CA VAL A 22 4.62 -2.29 -4.88
C VAL A 22 6.04 -1.88 -4.53
N VAL A 23 6.85 -1.64 -5.56
CA VAL A 23 8.22 -1.13 -5.43
C VAL A 23 8.19 0.40 -5.33
N THR A 24 8.84 0.95 -4.31
CA THR A 24 8.79 2.39 -4.00
C THR A 24 9.32 3.26 -5.14
N THR A 25 10.43 2.86 -5.79
CA THR A 25 11.04 3.61 -6.89
C THR A 25 10.13 3.67 -8.11
N ASP A 26 9.45 2.57 -8.41
CA ASP A 26 8.53 2.50 -9.54
C ASP A 26 7.31 3.39 -9.30
N ALA A 27 6.77 3.36 -8.07
CA ALA A 27 5.67 4.24 -7.67
C ALA A 27 6.04 5.73 -7.69
N ILE A 28 7.25 6.09 -7.23
CA ILE A 28 7.80 7.46 -7.31
C ILE A 28 7.79 7.95 -8.76
N ASN A 29 8.33 7.14 -9.68
CA ASN A 29 8.44 7.50 -11.09
C ASN A 29 7.07 7.53 -11.78
N MET A 30 6.22 6.54 -11.52
CA MET A 30 4.89 6.41 -12.11
C MET A 30 3.98 7.58 -11.71
N PHE A 31 4.04 8.00 -10.45
CA PHE A 31 3.14 9.03 -9.93
C PHE A 31 3.73 10.43 -9.90
N ASP A 32 5.03 10.58 -10.19
CA ASP A 32 5.76 11.84 -10.16
C ASP A 32 5.66 12.52 -8.77
N VAL A 33 5.96 11.74 -7.72
CA VAL A 33 5.93 12.19 -6.32
C VAL A 33 7.16 11.72 -5.56
N ASP A 34 7.50 12.40 -4.48
CA ASP A 34 8.64 12.00 -3.64
C ASP A 34 8.37 10.72 -2.82
N ARG A 35 9.46 10.14 -2.30
CA ARG A 35 9.42 8.96 -1.44
C ARG A 35 8.55 9.14 -0.19
N ARG A 36 8.53 10.34 0.40
CA ARG A 36 7.77 10.64 1.62
C ARG A 36 6.27 10.59 1.34
N THR A 37 5.85 10.99 0.15
CA THR A 37 4.48 10.92 -0.35
C THR A 37 4.05 9.47 -0.50
N ILE A 38 4.86 8.61 -1.12
CA ILE A 38 4.57 7.17 -1.21
C ILE A 38 4.46 6.54 0.18
N GLN A 39 5.36 6.88 1.11
CA GLN A 39 5.30 6.34 2.47
C GLN A 39 4.05 6.78 3.22
N ARG A 40 3.59 8.02 3.01
CA ARG A 40 2.33 8.52 3.58
C ARG A 40 1.14 7.78 2.97
N ASP A 41 1.11 7.60 1.65
CA ASP A 41 0.04 6.87 0.98
C ASP A 41 -0.05 5.42 1.48
N LEU A 42 1.09 4.73 1.68
CA LEU A 42 1.14 3.40 2.30
C LEU A 42 0.62 3.39 3.75
N ASN A 43 0.88 4.45 4.52
CA ASN A 43 0.34 4.58 5.87
C ASN A 43 -1.17 4.76 5.88
N GLU A 44 -1.74 5.45 4.89
CA GLU A 44 -3.20 5.60 4.77
C GLU A 44 -3.86 4.24 4.49
N ILE A 45 -3.21 3.38 3.68
CA ILE A 45 -3.66 1.99 3.48
C ILE A 45 -3.60 1.20 4.80
N ARG A 46 -2.53 1.37 5.60
CA ARG A 46 -2.43 0.72 6.92
C ARG A 46 -3.54 1.16 7.88
N CYS A 47 -3.84 2.46 7.93
CA CYS A 47 -4.95 2.98 8.73
C CYS A 47 -6.28 2.37 8.30
N TYR A 48 -6.55 2.36 6.99
CA TYR A 48 -7.76 1.74 6.44
C TYR A 48 -7.90 0.26 6.86
N LEU A 49 -6.84 -0.54 6.76
CA LEU A 49 -6.86 -1.95 7.16
C LEU A 49 -7.09 -2.13 8.66
N ALA A 50 -6.50 -1.26 9.49
CA ALA A 50 -6.70 -1.27 10.93
C ALA A 50 -8.15 -0.95 11.30
N ASP A 51 -8.72 0.12 10.73
CA ASP A 51 -10.11 0.52 10.96
C ASP A 51 -11.08 -0.57 10.48
N ARG A 52 -10.80 -1.16 9.31
CA ARG A 52 -11.59 -2.26 8.77
C ARG A 52 -11.53 -3.51 9.64
N LYS A 53 -10.38 -3.83 10.24
CA LYS A 53 -10.27 -4.93 11.22
C LYS A 53 -11.17 -4.70 12.44
N VAL A 54 -11.24 -3.47 12.94
CA VAL A 54 -12.11 -3.11 14.08
C VAL A 54 -13.58 -3.26 13.71
N LEU A 55 -13.97 -2.91 12.48
CA LEU A 55 -15.36 -2.99 12.02
C LEU A 55 -15.81 -4.41 11.66
N ASP A 56 -14.99 -5.14 10.89
CA ASP A 56 -15.38 -6.42 10.27
C ASP A 56 -14.93 -7.65 11.10
N GLY A 57 -14.04 -7.48 12.08
CA GLY A 57 -13.52 -8.54 12.95
C GLY A 57 -12.69 -9.64 12.26
N THR A 58 -12.58 -9.61 10.92
CA THR A 58 -12.08 -10.71 10.08
C THR A 58 -10.86 -10.35 9.25
N VAL A 59 -10.49 -9.06 9.16
CA VAL A 59 -9.35 -8.63 8.35
C VAL A 59 -8.04 -8.87 9.10
N THR A 60 -7.25 -9.81 8.58
CA THR A 60 -5.91 -10.18 9.02
C THR A 60 -4.80 -9.59 8.13
N ASP A 61 -5.18 -8.92 7.04
CA ASP A 61 -4.25 -8.33 6.06
C ASP A 61 -3.46 -7.14 6.63
N MET A 62 -2.15 -7.12 6.41
CA MET A 62 -1.27 -5.99 6.72
C MET A 62 -0.36 -5.62 5.55
N VAL A 63 -0.08 -4.32 5.39
CA VAL A 63 0.94 -3.82 4.45
C VAL A 63 2.33 -3.95 5.07
N VAL A 64 3.11 -4.91 4.58
CA VAL A 64 4.46 -5.22 5.07
C VAL A 64 5.50 -4.98 3.98
N TYR A 65 6.71 -4.61 4.38
CA TYR A 65 7.85 -4.54 3.46
C TYR A 65 8.51 -5.92 3.37
N ASP A 66 8.48 -6.52 2.18
CA ASP A 66 9.15 -7.78 1.88
C ASP A 66 10.55 -7.48 1.33
N LYS A 67 11.57 -7.73 2.15
CA LYS A 67 12.96 -7.51 1.79
C LYS A 67 13.40 -8.37 0.60
N SER A 68 12.87 -9.58 0.46
CA SER A 68 13.24 -10.49 -0.64
C SER A 68 12.68 -10.01 -1.98
N LYS A 69 11.53 -9.33 -1.94
CA LYS A 69 10.87 -8.78 -3.12
C LYS A 69 11.18 -7.29 -3.38
N GLY A 70 11.89 -6.64 -2.45
CA GLY A 70 12.30 -5.24 -2.59
C GLY A 70 11.13 -4.23 -2.57
N GLY A 71 10.00 -4.58 -1.94
CA GLY A 71 8.81 -3.73 -1.99
C GLY A 71 7.73 -4.11 -0.98
N TYR A 72 6.57 -3.47 -1.08
CA TYR A 72 5.44 -3.68 -0.19
C TYR A 72 4.46 -4.69 -0.77
N ILE A 73 3.92 -5.53 0.11
CA ILE A 73 2.89 -6.52 -0.21
C ILE A 73 1.78 -6.47 0.84
N LEU A 74 0.62 -7.01 0.48
CA LEU A 74 -0.39 -7.39 1.46
C LEU A 74 -0.05 -8.79 1.97
N LYS A 75 0.10 -8.93 3.29
CA LYS A 75 0.35 -10.20 3.95
C LYS A 75 -0.75 -10.48 4.94
N GLU A 76 -1.33 -11.68 4.85
CA GLU A 76 -2.24 -12.19 5.86
C GLU A 76 -1.47 -12.51 7.15
N VAL A 77 -1.93 -11.98 8.28
CA VAL A 77 -1.37 -12.22 9.61
C VAL A 77 -2.34 -13.10 10.39
N ALA A 78 -1.99 -14.39 10.50
CA ALA A 78 -2.73 -15.37 11.30
C ALA A 78 -2.83 -14.99 12.77
#